data_AF-A0ABD2FN10-F1
#
_entry.id   AF-A0ABD2FN10-F1
#
_cell.length_a   1.000
_cell.length_b   1.000
_cell.length_c   1.000
_cell.angle_alpha   90.00
_cell.angle_beta   90.00
_cell.angle_gamma   90.00
#
_symmetry.space_group_name_H-M   'P 1'
#
loop_
_entity.id
_entity.type
_entity.pdbx_description
1 polymer ?
#
loop_
_entity_poly.entity_id
_entity_poly.type
_entity_poly.pdbx_seq_one_letter_code
_entity_poly.pdbx_strand_id
1 'polypeptide(L)'
;MNSFVFYRGRILAKRINVRIEHVKHSKSRDSFLKRVQANEARKMEAKQNGSWIELKRQPQAPREAKFISTKKNVPQLLEPIPYEFMA
;
A
#
# COMPACT_ATOMS: atom_id res chain seq x y z
N MET A 1 -18.07 20.47 4.55
CA MET A 1 -17.30 19.19 4.56
C MET A 1 -17.43 18.58 5.96
N ASN A 2 -17.68 17.27 6.10
CA ASN A 2 -17.75 16.64 7.43
C ASN A 2 -16.33 16.49 7.99
N SER A 3 -16.03 17.15 9.11
CA SER A 3 -14.77 16.98 9.85
C SER A 3 -15.05 16.15 11.10
N PHE A 4 -14.32 15.05 11.25
CA PHE A 4 -14.40 14.23 12.45
C PHE A 4 -13.43 14.79 13.48
N VAL A 5 -13.95 15.21 14.65
CA VAL A 5 -13.14 15.70 15.76
C VAL A 5 -13.19 14.68 16.88
N PHE A 6 -12.01 14.26 17.35
CA PHE A 6 -11.90 13.43 18.54
C PHE A 6 -12.03 14.30 19.80
N TYR A 7 -13.02 13.99 20.64
CA TYR A 7 -13.26 14.71 21.89
C TYR A 7 -13.69 13.74 22.99
N ARG A 8 -12.96 13.75 24.12
CA ARG A 8 -13.25 12.94 25.33
C ARG A 8 -13.57 11.46 25.01
N GLY A 9 -12.74 10.82 24.18
CA GLY A 9 -12.88 9.39 23.86
C GLY A 9 -13.90 9.06 22.76
N ARG A 10 -14.53 10.06 22.12
CA ARG A 10 -15.52 9.85 21.06
C ARG A 10 -15.15 10.62 19.80
N ILE A 11 -15.55 10.07 18.65
CA ILE A 11 -15.41 10.73 17.36
C ILE A 11 -16.74 11.43 17.04
N LEU A 12 -16.70 12.76 16.98
CA LEU A 12 -17.87 13.59 16.65
C LEU A 12 -17.79 14.05 15.20
N ALA A 13 -18.85 13.81 14.42
CA ALA A 13 -18.96 14.30 13.06
C ALA A 13 -19.45 15.76 13.09
N LYS A 14 -18.53 16.70 12.87
CA LYS A 14 -18.84 18.13 12.78
C LYS A 14 -18.98 18.54 11.32
N ARG A 15 -19.80 19.57 11.07
CA ARG A 15 -19.90 20.23 9.76
C ARG A 15 -19.18 21.56 9.83
N ILE A 16 -18.16 21.73 9.01
CA ILE A 16 -17.39 22.98 8.91
C ILE A 16 -17.54 23.61 7.53
N ASN A 17 -17.56 24.94 7.52
CA ASN A 17 -17.57 25.76 6.31
C ASN A 17 -16.13 26.17 6.00
N VAL A 18 -15.65 25.80 4.82
CA VAL A 18 -14.26 26.02 4.38
C VAL A 18 -14.29 26.56 2.96
N ARG A 19 -13.45 27.57 2.66
CA ARG A 19 -13.31 28.12 1.31
C ARG A 19 -12.55 27.16 0.39
N ILE A 20 -12.80 27.27 -0.91
CA ILE A 20 -12.26 26.35 -1.93
C ILE A 20 -10.73 26.36 -1.97
N GLU A 21 -10.09 27.51 -1.71
CA GLU A 21 -8.62 27.68 -1.64
C GLU A 21 -7.94 26.74 -0.63
N HIS A 22 -8.66 26.39 0.45
CA HIS A 22 -8.15 25.53 1.51
C HIS A 22 -8.51 24.06 1.31
N VAL A 23 -9.19 23.71 0.21
CA VAL A 23 -9.66 22.35 -0.07
C VAL A 23 -8.85 21.75 -1.21
N LYS A 24 -8.34 20.54 -1.00
CA LYS A 24 -7.68 19.73 -2.03
C LYS A 24 -8.39 18.38 -2.13
N HIS A 25 -8.44 17.83 -3.34
CA HIS A 25 -9.02 16.51 -3.58
C HIS A 25 -8.17 15.40 -2.96
N SER A 26 -8.84 14.38 -2.42
CA SER A 26 -8.16 13.23 -1.81
C SER A 26 -7.90 12.12 -2.83
N LYS A 27 -6.62 11.80 -3.03
CA LYS A 27 -6.18 10.72 -3.93
C LYS A 27 -6.53 9.31 -3.42
N SER A 28 -6.87 9.15 -2.14
CA SER A 28 -7.22 7.83 -1.59
C SER A 28 -8.53 7.30 -2.17
N ARG A 29 -9.51 8.18 -2.42
CA ARG A 29 -10.77 7.79 -3.08
C ARG A 29 -10.55 7.43 -4.55
N ASP A 30 -9.72 8.19 -5.26
CA ASP A 30 -9.41 7.95 -6.67
C ASP A 30 -8.75 6.58 -6.87
N SER A 31 -7.79 6.21 -6.03
CA SER A 31 -7.15 4.89 -6.09
C SER A 31 -8.13 3.75 -5.81
N PHE A 32 -9.12 3.96 -4.93
CA PHE A 32 -10.19 3.00 -4.69
C PHE A 32 -11.10 2.85 -5.92
N LEU A 33 -11.54 3.96 -6.52
CA LEU A 33 -12.41 3.93 -7.70
C LEU A 33 -11.75 3.25 -8.90
N LYS A 34 -10.47 3.58 -9.18
CA LYS A 34 -9.69 2.92 -10.23
C LYS A 34 -9.62 1.40 -10.03
N ARG A 35 -9.50 0.95 -8.78
CA ARG A 35 -9.49 -0.48 -8.44
C ARG A 35 -10.85 -1.14 -8.60
N VAL A 36 -11.95 -0.46 -8.26
CA VAL A 36 -13.31 -1.00 -8.49
C VAL A 36 -13.53 -1.24 -9.98
N GLN A 37 -13.21 -0.26 -10.83
CA GLN A 37 -13.32 -0.38 -12.27
C GLN A 37 -12.44 -1.52 -12.83
N ALA A 38 -11.18 -1.61 -12.39
CA ALA A 38 -10.29 -2.69 -12.80
C ALA A 38 -10.73 -4.09 -12.32
N ASN A 39 -11.47 -4.17 -11.22
CA ASN A 39 -12.03 -5.42 -10.72
C ASN A 39 -13.27 -5.84 -11.51
N GLU A 40 -14.13 -4.89 -11.88
CA GLU A 40 -15.32 -5.16 -12.70
C GLU A 40 -14.94 -5.68 -14.09
N ALA A 41 -13.94 -5.06 -14.72
CA ALA A 41 -13.40 -5.54 -16.00
C ALA A 41 -12.92 -7.01 -15.90
N ARG A 42 -12.06 -7.32 -14.91
CA ARG A 42 -11.56 -8.68 -14.68
C ARG A 42 -12.67 -9.68 -14.35
N LYS A 43 -13.71 -9.25 -13.64
CA LYS A 43 -14.86 -10.11 -13.33
C LYS A 43 -15.66 -10.46 -14.60
N MET A 44 -15.82 -9.51 -15.52
CA MET A 44 -16.50 -9.75 -16.80
C MET A 44 -15.69 -10.70 -17.69
N GLU A 45 -14.37 -10.48 -17.80
CA GLU A 45 -13.46 -11.37 -18.54
C GLU A 45 -13.44 -12.80 -17.96
N ALA A 46 -13.36 -12.94 -16.64
CA ALA A 46 -13.42 -14.22 -15.95
C ALA A 46 -14.73 -14.97 -16.24
N LYS A 47 -15.85 -14.23 -16.24
CA LYS A 47 -17.17 -14.80 -16.54
C LYS A 47 -17.27 -15.26 -18.00
N GLN A 48 -16.67 -14.53 -18.94
CA GLN A 48 -16.63 -14.91 -20.35
C GLN A 48 -15.76 -16.15 -20.58
N ASN A 49 -14.60 -16.21 -19.93
CA ASN A 49 -13.66 -17.31 -20.04
C ASN A 49 -14.04 -18.54 -19.20
N GLY A 50 -15.02 -18.41 -18.29
CA GLY A 50 -15.43 -19.45 -17.35
C GLY A 50 -14.40 -19.74 -16.24
N SER A 51 -13.40 -18.87 -16.06
CA SER A 51 -12.36 -19.04 -15.05
C SER A 51 -12.72 -18.33 -13.74
N TRP A 52 -12.25 -18.86 -12.61
CA TRP A 52 -12.40 -18.21 -11.31
C TRP A 52 -11.19 -17.31 -11.02
N ILE A 53 -11.45 -16.09 -10.53
CA ILE A 53 -10.40 -15.10 -10.21
C ILE A 53 -10.59 -14.58 -8.78
N GLU A 54 -9.48 -14.52 -8.02
CA GLU A 54 -9.41 -13.84 -6.73
C GLU A 54 -9.33 -12.32 -6.93
N LEU A 55 -10.37 -11.59 -6.51
CA LEU A 55 -10.42 -10.11 -6.62
C LEU A 55 -9.93 -9.39 -5.35
N LYS A 56 -9.73 -10.13 -4.26
CA LYS A 56 -9.27 -9.59 -2.98
C LYS A 56 -7.77 -9.31 -3.04
N ARG A 57 -7.33 -8.29 -2.30
CA ARG A 57 -5.90 -8.02 -2.13
C ARG A 57 -5.33 -8.98 -1.08
N GLN A 58 -4.16 -9.53 -1.37
CA GLN A 58 -3.40 -10.31 -0.41
C GLN A 58 -2.28 -9.46 0.19
N PRO A 59 -1.92 -9.67 1.47
CA PRO A 59 -0.71 -9.09 2.03
C PRO A 59 0.53 -9.67 1.35
N GLN A 60 1.68 -9.08 1.61
CA GLN A 60 2.93 -9.62 1.12
C GLN A 60 3.16 -11.02 1.71
N ALA A 61 3.20 -12.02 0.83
CA ALA A 61 3.55 -13.39 1.20
C ALA A 61 5.04 -13.50 1.55
N PRO A 62 5.46 -14.56 2.27
CA PRO A 62 6.87 -14.89 2.43
C PRO A 62 7.59 -14.91 1.08
N ARG A 63 8.86 -14.49 1.07
CA ARG A 63 9.65 -14.54 -0.17
C ARG A 63 9.77 -16.00 -0.62
N GLU A 64 9.52 -16.22 -1.90
CA GLU A 64 9.70 -17.53 -2.52
C GLU A 64 11.17 -17.97 -2.47
N ALA A 65 11.39 -19.30 -2.47
CA ALA A 65 12.72 -19.88 -2.53
C ALA A 65 13.42 -19.48 -3.83
N LYS A 66 14.68 -19.04 -3.72
CA LYS A 66 15.50 -18.63 -4.86
C LYS A 66 16.87 -19.26 -4.77
N PHE A 67 17.37 -19.75 -5.89
CA PHE A 67 18.76 -20.15 -6.03
C PHE A 67 19.61 -18.93 -6.40
N ILE A 68 20.63 -18.62 -5.61
CA ILE A 68 21.56 -17.51 -5.85
C ILE A 68 22.88 -18.10 -6.34
N SER A 69 23.30 -17.71 -7.54
CA SER A 69 24.54 -18.22 -8.15
C SER A 69 25.75 -17.37 -7.75
N THR A 70 26.82 -18.05 -7.33
CA THR A 70 28.10 -17.45 -6.93
C THR A 70 29.01 -17.10 -8.12
N LYS A 71 28.67 -17.52 -9.35
CA LYS A 71 29.56 -17.40 -10.53
C LYS A 71 30.00 -15.96 -10.88
N LYS A 72 29.16 -14.96 -10.57
CA LYS A 72 29.43 -13.54 -10.83
C LYS A 72 29.35 -12.67 -9.57
N ASN A 73 29.15 -13.29 -8.41
CA ASN A 73 28.99 -12.62 -7.13
C ASN A 73 29.67 -13.45 -6.05
N VAL A 74 30.95 -13.18 -5.84
CA VAL A 74 31.75 -13.84 -4.80
C VAL A 74 31.34 -13.25 -3.45
N PRO A 75 30.97 -14.07 -2.44
CA PRO A 75 30.67 -13.58 -1.11
C PRO A 75 31.85 -12.79 -0.55
N GLN A 76 31.57 -11.58 -0.07
CA GLN A 76 32.57 -10.74 0.56
C GLN A 76 32.66 -11.08 2.05
N LEU A 77 33.89 -11.28 2.54
CA LEU A 77 34.16 -11.37 3.98
C LEU A 77 34.02 -9.96 4.58
N LEU A 78 33.18 -9.82 5.59
CA LEU A 78 33.02 -8.60 6.37
C LEU A 78 33.51 -8.85 7.79
N GLU A 79 34.38 -7.97 8.30
CA GLU A 79 34.91 -8.04 9.66
C GLU A 79 34.31 -6.93 10.52
N PRO A 80 34.08 -7.17 11.82
CA PRO A 80 33.62 -6.13 12.72
C PRO A 80 34.68 -5.02 12.80
N ILE A 81 34.22 -3.78 12.72
CA ILE A 81 35.09 -2.60 12.86
C ILE A 81 35.53 -2.53 14.34
N PRO A 82 36.83 -2.30 14.63
CA PRO A 82 37.30 -2.13 15.99
C PRO A 82 36.68 -0.88 16.64
N TYR A 83 36.62 -0.88 17.98
CA TYR A 83 36.15 0.28 18.73
C TYR A 83 37.13 1.44 18.58
N GLU A 84 36.63 2.58 18.13
CA GLU A 84 37.36 3.85 18.05
C GLU A 84 36.67 4.90 18.89
N PHE A 85 37.41 5.56 19.78
CA PHE A 85 36.95 6.74 20.47
C PHE A 85 37.20 7.95 19.56
N MET A 86 36.15 8.44 18.89
CA MET A 86 36.21 9.67 18.11
C MET A 86 35.90 10.87 19.02
N ALA A 87 36.84 11.80 19.12
CA ALA A 87 36.72 13.08 19.83
C ALA A 87 36.28 14.20 18.89
#